data_AF-A0A915DCP0-F1
#
_entry.id   AF-A0A915DCP0-F1
#
_cell.length_a   1.000
_cell.length_b   1.000
_cell.length_c   1.000
_cell.angle_alpha   90.00
_cell.angle_beta   90.00
_cell.angle_gamma   90.00
#
_symmetry.space_group_name_H-M   'P 1'
#
loop_
_entity.id
_entity.type
_entity.pdbx_description
1 polymer ?
#
loop_
_entity_poly.entity_id
_entity_poly.type
_entity_poly.pdbx_seq_one_letter_code
_entity_poly.pdbx_strand_id
1 'polypeptide(L)' 'MENIIANYGSSSESKDEQVKTPRKLKSYSTEFKLKVAKNAKDISIHGASDKFKVGRSTVRQWMRQEKQLHKIA' A
#
# COMPACT_ATOMS: atom_id res chain seq x y z
N MET A 1 -28.09 -2.30 -26.25
CA MET A 1 -26.77 -1.71 -25.89
C MET A 1 -26.39 -2.30 -24.55
N GLU A 2 -25.80 -3.50 -24.57
CA GLU A 2 -25.52 -4.26 -23.35
C GLU A 2 -24.16 -3.84 -22.79
N ASN A 3 -24.16 -3.36 -21.54
CA ASN A 3 -22.97 -2.91 -20.82
C ASN A 3 -22.25 -4.13 -20.23
N ILE A 4 -21.12 -4.50 -20.82
CA ILE A 4 -20.20 -5.52 -20.29
C ILE A 4 -19.30 -4.85 -19.26
N ILE A 5 -19.63 -5.00 -17.97
CA ILE A 5 -18.73 -4.62 -16.87
C ILE A 5 -17.70 -5.74 -16.70
N ALA A 6 -16.52 -5.57 -17.28
CA ALA A 6 -15.39 -6.48 -17.11
C ALA A 6 -14.90 -6.44 -15.65
N ASN A 7 -15.27 -7.46 -14.88
CA ASN A 7 -14.88 -7.67 -13.50
C ASN A 7 -13.46 -8.26 -13.43
N TYR A 8 -12.43 -7.43 -13.46
CA TYR A 8 -11.05 -7.85 -13.20
C TYR A 8 -10.76 -7.88 -11.69
N GLY A 9 -11.24 -8.93 -11.03
CA GLY A 9 -10.88 -9.28 -9.66
C GLY A 9 -10.10 -10.59 -9.64
N SER A 10 -8.77 -10.52 -9.79
CA SER A 10 -7.90 -11.69 -9.68
C SER A 10 -8.04 -12.32 -8.29
N SER A 11 -8.48 -13.57 -8.32
CA SER A 11 -8.63 -14.52 -7.24
C SER A 11 -7.36 -14.71 -6.42
N SER A 12 -7.51 -14.70 -5.10
CA SER A 12 -6.91 -15.73 -4.24
C SER A 12 -7.77 -15.83 -2.98
N GLU A 13 -8.77 -16.71 -3.07
CA GLU A 13 -9.57 -17.17 -1.94
C GLU A 13 -8.70 -18.06 -1.04
N SER A 14 -8.50 -17.62 0.20
CA SER A 14 -8.01 -18.47 1.29
C SER A 14 -8.96 -18.25 2.46
N LYS A 15 -9.81 -19.26 2.69
CA LYS A 15 -10.75 -19.34 3.80
C LYS A 15 -9.96 -19.64 5.07
N ASP A 16 -9.45 -18.60 5.72
CA ASP A 16 -9.02 -18.67 7.11
C ASP A 16 -9.93 -17.80 7.96
N GLU A 17 -10.51 -18.45 8.96
CA GLU A 17 -11.45 -17.95 9.94
C GLU A 17 -10.90 -16.69 10.63
N GLN A 18 -11.38 -15.52 10.22
CA GLN A 18 -10.91 -14.24 10.74
C GLN A 18 -11.45 -14.00 12.15
N VAL A 19 -10.70 -14.46 13.14
CA VAL A 19 -10.73 -13.91 14.50
C VAL A 19 -10.45 -12.41 14.39
N LYS A 20 -11.51 -11.58 14.55
CA LYS A 20 -11.43 -10.11 14.51
C LYS A 20 -10.70 -9.59 15.76
N THR A 21 -9.39 -9.82 15.84
CA THR A 21 -8.57 -9.09 16.79
C THR A 21 -8.46 -7.63 16.33
N PRO A 22 -8.53 -6.64 17.23
CA PRO A 22 -8.39 -5.24 16.84
C PRO A 22 -7.02 -5.05 16.19
N ARG A 23 -7.01 -4.73 14.89
CA ARG A 23 -5.78 -4.48 14.14
C ARG A 23 -5.08 -3.27 14.75
N LYS A 24 -4.05 -3.50 15.57
CA LYS A 24 -3.15 -2.45 16.04
C LYS A 24 -2.65 -1.68 14.81
N LEU A 25 -2.97 -0.39 14.75
CA LEU A 25 -2.51 0.48 13.67
C LEU A 25 -0.97 0.52 13.75
N LYS A 26 -0.31 0.03 12.70
CA LYS A 26 1.14 0.12 12.60
C LYS A 26 1.53 1.58 12.47
N SER A 27 2.18 2.13 13.50
CA SER A 27 2.80 3.45 13.42
C SER A 27 4.12 3.31 12.67
N TYR A 28 4.27 4.06 11.59
CA TYR A 28 5.49 4.10 10.78
C TYR A 28 6.16 5.46 10.97
N SER A 29 7.48 5.47 11.17
CA SER A 29 8.27 6.70 11.24
C SER A 29 8.25 7.45 9.90
N THR A 30 8.39 8.77 9.94
CA THR A 30 8.44 9.63 8.74
C THR A 30 9.57 9.19 7.80
N GLU A 31 10.74 8.89 8.34
CA GLU A 31 11.89 8.38 7.58
C GLU A 31 11.58 7.08 6.84
N PHE A 32 10.90 6.15 7.51
CA PHE A 32 10.50 4.88 6.89
C PHE A 32 9.50 5.12 5.75
N LYS A 33 8.49 5.98 5.97
CA LYS A 33 7.52 6.34 4.92
C LYS A 33 8.21 6.94 3.69
N LEU A 34 9.17 7.84 3.90
CA LEU A 34 9.97 8.43 2.83
C LEU A 34 10.85 7.41 2.11
N LYS A 35 11.52 6.51 2.84
CA LYS A 35 12.32 5.43 2.25
C LYS A 35 11.48 4.54 1.35
N VAL A 36 10.28 4.15 1.80
CA VAL A 36 9.35 3.33 1.01
C VAL A 36 8.84 4.10 -0.20
N ALA A 37 8.47 5.38 -0.04
CA ALA A 37 7.98 6.22 -1.14
C ALA A 37 9.06 6.44 -2.23
N LYS A 38 10.30 6.73 -1.84
CA LYS A 38 11.44 6.86 -2.77
C LYS A 38 11.68 5.55 -3.51
N ASN A 39 11.75 4.43 -2.78
CA ASN A 39 11.98 3.13 -3.42
C ASN A 39 10.85 2.76 -4.39
N ALA A 40 9.61 3.11 -4.08
CA ALA A 40 8.47 2.89 -4.98
C ALA A 40 8.53 3.69 -6.28
N LYS A 41 9.25 4.81 -6.32
CA LYS A 41 9.55 5.56 -7.56
C LYS A 41 10.59 4.86 -8.43
N ASP A 42 11.60 4.25 -7.79
CA ASP A 42 12.70 3.60 -8.51
C ASP A 42 12.29 2.27 -9.14
N ILE A 43 11.44 1.50 -8.43
CA ILE A 43 10.94 0.20 -8.90
C ILE A 43 9.46 0.28 -9.30
N SER A 44 8.56 0.01 -8.37
CA SER A 44 7.12 0.16 -8.54
C SER A 44 6.44 0.07 -7.16
N ILE A 45 5.17 0.48 -7.09
CA ILE A 45 4.35 0.31 -5.87
C ILE A 45 4.26 -1.16 -5.46
N HIS A 46 4.16 -2.07 -6.42
CA HIS A 46 4.07 -3.50 -6.15
C HIS A 46 5.38 -4.04 -5.58
N GLY A 47 6.51 -3.73 -6.22
CA GLY A 47 7.81 -4.16 -5.72
C GLY A 47 8.17 -3.57 -4.36
N ALA A 48 7.79 -2.31 -4.10
CA ALA A 48 7.97 -1.70 -2.78
C ALA A 48 7.08 -2.36 -1.71
N SER A 49 5.83 -2.68 -2.05
CA SER A 49 4.93 -3.43 -1.17
C SER A 49 5.54 -4.77 -0.77
N ASP A 50 6.09 -5.51 -1.74
CA ASP A 50 6.63 -6.85 -1.49
C ASP A 50 7.94 -6.83 -0.70
N LYS A 51 8.78 -5.81 -0.96
CA LYS A 51 10.06 -5.59 -0.28
C LYS A 51 9.89 -5.13 1.17
N PHE A 52 8.97 -4.19 1.42
CA PHE A 52 8.78 -3.58 2.74
C PHE A 52 7.62 -4.17 3.53
N LYS A 53 6.88 -5.13 2.96
CA LYS A 53 5.66 -5.74 3.54
C LYS A 53 4.65 -4.67 3.99
N VAL A 54 4.48 -3.65 3.15
CA VAL A 54 3.53 -2.54 3.35
C VAL A 54 2.44 -2.64 2.29
N GLY A 55 1.17 -2.45 2.67
CA GLY A 55 0.07 -2.52 1.72
C GLY A 55 0.22 -1.51 0.57
N ARG A 56 -0.06 -1.95 -0.66
CA ARG A 56 0.02 -1.12 -1.88
C ARG A 56 -0.72 0.22 -1.74
N SER A 57 -1.89 0.22 -1.10
CA SER A 57 -2.67 1.45 -0.84
C SER A 57 -1.92 2.44 0.06
N THR A 58 -1.24 1.94 1.09
CA THR A 58 -0.42 2.72 2.01
C THR A 58 0.80 3.30 1.30
N VAL A 59 1.50 2.50 0.48
CA VAL A 59 2.62 2.96 -0.33
C VAL A 59 2.17 4.08 -1.28
N ARG A 60 1.04 3.90 -1.98
CA ARG A 60 0.47 4.92 -2.87
C ARG A 60 0.12 6.21 -2.13
N GLN A 61 -0.43 6.10 -0.92
CA GLN A 61 -0.71 7.25 -0.07
C GLN A 61 0.57 8.00 0.29
N TRP A 62 1.63 7.30 0.71
CA TRP A 62 2.91 7.93 1.06
C TRP A 62 3.59 8.59 -0.12
N MET A 63 3.50 8.02 -1.33
CA MET A 63 4.00 8.67 -2.55
C MET A 63 3.27 9.99 -2.83
N ARG A 64 1.94 10.02 -2.65
CA ARG A 64 1.17 11.27 -2.80
C ARG A 64 1.54 12.31 -1.73
N GLN A 65 1.79 11.84 -0.52
CA GLN A 65 2.18 12.66 0.62
C GLN A 65 3.67 12.99 0.65
N GLU A 66 4.48 12.45 -0.25
CA GLU A 66 5.94 12.64 -0.24
C GLU A 66 6.35 14.11 -0.31
N LYS A 67 5.65 14.90 -1.14
CA LYS A 67 5.85 16.36 -1.22
C LYS A 67 5.51 17.09 0.09
N GLN A 68 4.57 16.57 0.87
CA GLN A 68 4.16 17.13 2.16
C GLN A 68 5.05 16.63 3.30
N LEU A 69 5.52 15.38 3.22
CA LEU A 69 6.50 14.80 4.15
C LEU A 69 7.83 15.56 4.10
N HIS A 70 8.24 16.05 2.93
CA HIS A 70 9.43 16.89 2.75
C HIS A 70 9.31 18.29 3.39
N LYS A 71 8.10 18.74 3.73
CA LYS A 71 7.85 20.09 4.27
C LYS A 71 7.81 20.13 5.80
N ILE A 72 7.80 18.95 6.43
CA ILE A 72 7.72 18.76 7.89
C ILE A 72 9.07 18.22 8.45
N ALA A 73 10.03 17.90 7.58
CA ALA A 73 11.35 17.40 7.94
C ALA A 73 12.35 18.56 8.13
#